data_AF-A0A183UH97-F1
#
_entry.id   AF-A0A183UH97-F1
#
_cell.length_a   1.000
_cell.length_b   1.000
_cell.length_c   1.000
_cell.angle_alpha   90.00
_cell.angle_beta   90.00
_cell.angle_gamma   90.00
#
_symmetry.space_group_name_H-M   'P 1'
#
loop_
_entity.id
_entity.type
_entity.pdbx_description
1 polymer ?
#
loop_
_entity_poly.entity_id
_entity_poly.type
_entity_poly.pdbx_seq_one_letter_code
_entity_poly.pdbx_strand_id
1 'polypeptide(L)'
;MVDFTCHTCGMREKCFYGNVKVTGRSHTYRYKEEVYYLIDPFRNRAKVDERRVQNNNAKGGNVQRHEKNESNRVPNILDFFVIGALCAICGQSVCLDELCSVFYWKTFCSACVMRERARFPSEIVQQIEMARTMKQRRDAEREADVNAPLTDEDRHNS
;
A
#
# COMPACT_ATOMS: atom_id res chain seq x y z
N MET A 1 6.00 18.48 -0.01
CA MET A 1 6.11 17.09 0.48
C MET A 1 6.34 17.14 1.97
N VAL A 2 5.87 16.13 2.70
CA VAL A 2 5.99 15.97 4.16
C VAL A 2 6.83 14.74 4.48
N ASP A 3 7.39 14.67 5.68
CA ASP A 3 8.01 13.47 6.22
C ASP A 3 6.96 12.55 6.81
N PHE A 4 6.85 11.35 6.27
CA PHE A 4 6.10 10.27 6.88
C PHE A 4 7.03 9.38 7.69
N THR A 5 6.62 9.01 8.90
CA THR A 5 7.25 7.97 9.70
C THR A 5 6.17 7.10 10.34
N CYS A 6 6.15 5.81 10.04
CA CYS A 6 5.23 4.88 10.70
C CYS A 6 5.62 4.76 12.18
N HIS A 7 4.70 5.08 13.08
CA HIS A 7 4.91 5.00 14.52
C HIS A 7 5.09 3.55 15.01
N THR A 8 4.61 2.55 14.26
CA THR A 8 4.73 1.14 14.65
C THR A 8 6.04 0.50 14.20
N CYS A 9 6.40 0.61 12.91
CA CYS A 9 7.58 -0.07 12.35
C CYS A 9 8.75 0.85 11.99
N GLY A 10 8.58 2.17 12.10
CA GLY A 10 9.62 3.13 11.75
C GLY A 10 9.86 3.32 10.25
N MET A 11 8.99 2.79 9.37
CA MET A 11 9.08 3.04 7.92
C MET A 11 9.03 4.55 7.64
N ARG A 12 10.00 5.08 6.89
CA ARG A 12 10.13 6.51 6.57
C ARG A 12 10.05 6.76 5.08
N GLU A 13 9.37 7.83 4.69
CA GLU A 13 9.27 8.24 3.29
C GLU A 13 8.97 9.75 3.17
N LYS A 14 9.45 10.39 2.10
CA LYS A 14 9.04 11.76 1.73
C LYS A 14 7.82 11.66 0.80
N CYS A 15 6.67 12.17 1.24
CA CYS A 15 5.41 11.96 0.52
C CYS A 15 4.50 13.20 0.54
N PHE A 16 3.26 13.04 0.10
CA PHE A 16 2.19 14.01 0.27
C PHE A 16 1.21 13.52 1.33
N TYR A 17 0.52 14.45 2.00
CA TYR A 17 -0.52 14.13 2.97
C TYR A 17 -1.77 14.96 2.68
N GLY A 18 -2.93 14.31 2.72
CA GLY A 18 -4.21 14.99 2.64
C GLY A 18 -5.30 14.17 1.95
N ASN A 19 -6.38 14.86 1.60
CA ASN A 19 -7.53 14.27 0.93
C ASN A 19 -7.26 14.04 -0.56
N VAL A 20 -7.13 12.78 -0.97
CA VAL A 20 -7.03 12.42 -2.39
C VAL A 20 -8.43 12.25 -2.98
N LYS A 21 -8.77 13.12 -3.94
CA LYS A 21 -10.01 13.11 -4.71
C LYS A 21 -9.70 13.26 -6.19
N VAL A 22 -10.28 12.39 -6.99
CA VAL A 22 -10.19 12.41 -8.44
C VAL A 22 -11.59 12.44 -9.04
N THR A 23 -11.88 13.46 -9.83
CA THR A 23 -13.15 13.58 -10.55
C THR A 23 -12.91 13.31 -12.03
N GLY A 24 -13.40 12.16 -12.50
CA GLY A 24 -13.47 11.84 -13.92
C GLY A 24 -14.74 12.40 -14.56
N ARG A 25 -14.97 12.05 -15.82
CA ARG A 25 -16.16 12.50 -16.57
C ARG A 25 -17.49 11.96 -16.00
N SER A 26 -17.48 10.73 -15.48
CA SER A 26 -18.71 10.04 -15.03
C SER A 26 -18.72 9.69 -13.54
N HIS A 27 -17.54 9.62 -12.89
CA HIS A 27 -17.42 9.19 -11.50
C HIS A 27 -16.36 10.00 -10.76
N THR A 28 -16.58 10.19 -9.45
CA THR A 28 -15.60 10.76 -8.53
C THR A 28 -15.12 9.67 -7.58
N TYR A 29 -13.81 9.45 -7.55
CA TYR A 29 -13.15 8.56 -6.61
C TYR A 29 -12.50 9.39 -5.49
N ARG A 30 -12.63 8.95 -4.25
CA ARG A 30 -12.08 9.61 -3.07
C ARG A 30 -11.74 8.58 -1.99
N TYR A 31 -10.61 8.76 -1.33
CA TYR A 31 -10.33 8.04 -0.08
C TYR A 31 -11.17 8.63 1.06
N LYS A 32 -11.66 7.76 1.94
CA LYS A 32 -12.57 8.17 3.03
C LYS A 32 -11.89 9.02 4.11
N GLU A 33 -10.56 9.01 4.16
CA GLU A 33 -9.76 9.76 5.11
C GLU A 33 -8.56 10.43 4.43
N GLU A 34 -7.91 11.32 5.17
CA GLU A 34 -6.65 11.90 4.76
C GLU A 34 -5.54 10.86 4.86
N VAL A 35 -4.80 10.72 3.76
CA VAL A 35 -3.82 9.66 3.61
C VAL A 35 -2.45 10.24 3.29
N TYR A 36 -1.42 9.49 3.65
CA TYR A 36 -0.07 9.68 3.14
C TYR A 36 0.05 8.94 1.82
N TYR A 37 0.46 9.62 0.76
CA TYR A 37 0.52 9.04 -0.57
C TYR A 37 1.70 9.55 -1.38
N LEU A 38 2.12 8.73 -2.32
CA LEU A 38 3.06 9.05 -3.38
C LEU A 38 2.31 9.21 -4.69
N ILE A 39 2.90 9.98 -5.58
CA ILE A 39 2.59 9.92 -7.00
C ILE A 39 3.16 8.59 -7.49
N ASP A 40 2.31 7.65 -7.92
CA ASP A 40 2.71 6.27 -8.24
C ASP A 40 3.91 6.30 -9.21
N PRO A 41 5.10 5.83 -8.78
CA PRO A 41 6.32 5.88 -9.58
C PRO A 41 6.35 4.81 -10.67
N PHE A 42 5.48 3.80 -10.59
CA PHE A 42 5.36 2.73 -11.57
C PHE A 42 4.31 3.03 -12.64
N ARG A 43 3.53 4.10 -12.46
CA ARG A 43 2.62 4.58 -13.50
C ARG A 43 3.42 5.24 -14.61
N ASN A 44 3.41 4.58 -15.77
CA ASN A 44 3.86 5.20 -17.01
C ASN A 44 2.88 6.31 -17.42
N ARG A 45 3.14 7.53 -16.96
CA ARG A 45 2.31 8.72 -17.22
C ARG A 45 2.27 9.12 -18.70
N ALA A 46 3.17 8.59 -19.53
CA ALA A 46 3.25 8.85 -20.97
C ALA A 46 2.37 7.90 -21.80
N LYS A 47 2.09 6.66 -21.35
CA LYS A 47 1.24 5.70 -22.08
C LYS A 47 -0.14 5.58 -21.43
N VAL A 48 -1.20 5.70 -22.23
CA VAL A 48 -2.56 5.35 -21.77
C VAL A 48 -2.54 3.86 -21.44
N ASP A 49 -3.02 3.47 -20.26
CA ASP A 49 -3.02 2.07 -19.82
C ASP A 49 -3.95 1.24 -20.74
N GLU A 50 -3.36 0.59 -21.75
CA GLU A 50 -4.06 -0.23 -22.75
C GLU A 50 -4.77 -1.43 -22.14
N ARG A 51 -4.44 -1.82 -20.90
CA ARG A 51 -5.11 -2.91 -20.16
C ARG A 51 -6.61 -2.68 -19.94
N ARG A 52 -7.16 -1.51 -20.31
CA ARG A 52 -8.59 -1.18 -20.19
C ARG A 52 -9.31 -0.88 -21.50
N VAL A 53 -8.70 -1.12 -22.67
CA VAL A 53 -9.42 -1.03 -23.97
C VAL A 53 -9.56 -2.41 -24.60
N GLN A 54 -10.17 -3.35 -23.88
CA GLN A 54 -10.73 -4.56 -24.49
C GLN A 54 -12.07 -4.89 -23.83
N ASN A 55 -13.06 -4.03 -24.06
CA ASN A 55 -14.40 -4.51 -24.35
C ASN A 55 -15.17 -3.44 -25.10
N ASN A 56 -14.87 -3.29 -26.39
CA ASN A 56 -15.84 -2.87 -27.39
C ASN A 56 -15.46 -3.60 -28.67
N ASN A 57 -16.33 -4.51 -29.07
CA ASN A 57 -16.22 -5.32 -30.26
C ASN A 57 -16.20 -4.39 -31.49
N ALA A 58 -15.04 -4.10 -32.08
CA ALA A 58 -14.94 -3.45 -33.38
C ALA A 58 -13.58 -3.76 -34.05
N LYS A 59 -13.68 -4.62 -35.05
CA LYS A 59 -12.90 -4.76 -36.29
C LYS A 59 -11.60 -3.96 -36.42
N GLY A 60 -10.56 -4.69 -36.83
CA GLY A 60 -9.22 -4.18 -37.11
C GLY A 60 -9.17 -2.90 -37.94
N GLY A 61 -8.26 -2.03 -37.54
CA GLY A 61 -7.90 -0.81 -38.24
C GLY A 61 -6.56 -0.32 -37.71
N ASN A 62 -5.64 -0.05 -38.63
CA ASN A 62 -4.29 0.46 -38.41
C ASN A 62 -4.36 1.78 -37.61
N VAL A 63 -3.87 1.81 -36.36
CA VAL A 63 -3.86 3.06 -35.56
C VAL A 63 -2.49 3.71 -35.68
N GLN A 64 -2.42 4.70 -36.58
CA GLN A 64 -1.31 5.65 -36.64
C GLN A 64 -1.14 6.36 -35.29
N ARG A 65 0.09 6.31 -34.77
CA ARG A 65 0.54 7.06 -33.59
C ARG A 65 0.35 8.55 -33.84
N HIS A 66 -0.67 9.14 -33.24
CA HIS A 66 -0.74 10.59 -33.07
C HIS A 66 -0.25 10.95 -31.66
N GLU A 67 0.85 11.70 -31.62
CA GLU A 67 1.38 12.41 -30.46
C GLU A 67 0.31 13.40 -29.95
N LYS A 68 -0.50 12.98 -28.98
CA LYS A 68 -1.45 13.86 -28.32
C LYS A 68 -0.83 14.44 -27.05
N ASN A 69 -0.42 15.69 -27.19
CA ASN A 69 -0.25 16.76 -26.20
C ASN A 69 -0.44 16.32 -24.73
N GLU A 70 0.66 16.27 -23.98
CA GLU A 70 0.76 15.81 -22.57
C GLU A 70 0.00 16.67 -21.54
N SER A 71 -0.57 17.81 -21.96
CA SER A 71 -1.06 18.84 -21.04
C SER A 71 -2.48 18.67 -20.49
N ASN A 72 -3.23 17.60 -20.83
CA ASN A 72 -4.65 17.51 -20.46
C ASN A 72 -5.14 16.14 -19.97
N ARG A 73 -4.26 15.31 -19.38
CA ARG A 73 -4.69 14.06 -18.76
C ARG A 73 -5.35 14.36 -17.42
N VAL A 74 -6.67 14.12 -17.35
CA VAL A 74 -7.41 14.13 -16.08
C VAL A 74 -6.78 13.06 -15.18
N PRO A 75 -6.34 13.42 -13.95
CA PRO A 75 -5.74 12.47 -13.02
C PRO A 75 -6.65 11.26 -12.80
N ASN A 76 -6.07 10.09 -12.56
CA ASN A 76 -6.76 8.87 -12.16
C ASN A 76 -6.46 8.55 -10.69
N ILE A 77 -7.38 7.89 -9.98
CA ILE A 77 -7.12 7.47 -8.60
C ILE A 77 -5.90 6.55 -8.49
N LEU A 78 -5.61 5.78 -9.55
CA LEU A 78 -4.46 4.89 -9.64
C LEU A 78 -3.14 5.62 -9.92
N ASP A 79 -3.15 6.95 -10.08
CA ASP A 79 -1.93 7.76 -10.14
C ASP A 79 -1.35 8.02 -8.75
N PHE A 80 -2.06 7.60 -7.69
CA PHE A 80 -1.72 7.80 -6.29
C PHE A 80 -1.48 6.45 -5.62
N PHE A 81 -0.32 6.29 -5.00
CA PHE A 81 0.05 5.12 -4.21
C PHE A 81 -0.01 5.47 -2.72
N VAL A 82 -1.02 4.96 -2.01
CA VAL A 82 -1.19 5.23 -0.58
C VAL A 82 -0.20 4.40 0.23
N ILE A 83 0.51 5.03 1.14
CA ILE A 83 1.54 4.39 1.98
C ILE A 83 1.16 4.35 3.47
N GLY A 84 0.18 5.15 3.89
CA GLY A 84 -0.28 5.18 5.28
C GLY A 84 -1.41 6.17 5.53
N ALA A 85 -1.83 6.26 6.79
CA ALA A 85 -2.83 7.20 7.27
C ALA A 85 -2.59 7.52 8.76
N LEU A 86 -3.43 8.37 9.35
CA LEU A 86 -3.44 8.60 10.80
C LEU A 86 -4.32 7.56 11.50
N CYS A 87 -3.84 7.04 12.64
CA CYS A 87 -4.67 6.24 13.52
C CYS A 87 -5.80 7.09 14.11
N ALA A 88 -7.05 6.67 13.94
CA ALA A 88 -8.21 7.42 14.42
C ALA A 88 -8.36 7.46 15.96
N ILE A 89 -7.60 6.66 16.70
CA ILE A 89 -7.59 6.69 18.18
C ILE A 89 -6.47 7.60 18.72
N CYS A 90 -5.23 7.41 18.26
CA CYS A 90 -4.07 8.13 18.82
C CYS A 90 -3.51 9.25 17.92
N GLY A 91 -4.02 9.40 16.70
CA GLY A 91 -3.55 10.40 15.74
C GLY A 91 -2.15 10.14 15.18
N GLN A 92 -1.48 9.04 15.53
CA GLN A 92 -0.14 8.73 15.03
C GLN A 92 -0.18 8.23 13.59
N SER A 93 0.82 8.61 12.79
CA SER A 93 1.03 8.11 11.43
C SER A 93 1.39 6.63 11.44
N VAL A 94 0.68 5.84 10.65
CA VAL A 94 0.92 4.40 10.51
C VAL A 94 0.85 3.98 9.05
N CYS A 95 1.71 3.04 8.66
CA CYS A 95 1.71 2.50 7.31
C CYS A 95 0.60 1.45 7.13
N LEU A 96 0.36 1.05 5.89
CA LEU A 96 -0.65 0.05 5.53
C LEU A 96 -0.25 -1.41 5.81
N ASP A 97 0.92 -1.64 6.41
CA ASP A 97 1.35 -2.98 6.81
C ASP A 97 0.39 -3.58 7.84
N GLU A 98 0.03 -4.86 7.68
CA GLU A 98 -0.94 -5.60 8.50
C GLU A 98 -0.56 -5.70 9.98
N LEU A 99 0.73 -5.57 10.31
CA LEU A 99 1.21 -5.51 11.70
C LEU A 99 1.11 -4.10 12.27
N CYS A 100 1.03 -3.09 11.41
CA CYS A 100 1.06 -1.69 11.80
C CYS A 100 -0.33 -1.11 11.93
N SER A 101 -1.24 -1.41 11.00
CA SER A 101 -2.58 -0.85 10.99
C SER A 101 -3.61 -1.75 10.32
N VAL A 102 -4.88 -1.42 10.55
CA VAL A 102 -6.03 -2.01 9.88
C VAL A 102 -7.01 -0.91 9.49
N PHE A 103 -7.63 -1.04 8.33
CA PHE A 103 -8.75 -0.20 7.92
C PHE A 103 -10.07 -0.90 8.25
N TYR A 104 -10.93 -0.22 9.00
CA TYR A 104 -12.31 -0.67 9.26
C TYR A 104 -13.31 0.35 8.68
N TRP A 105 -13.65 1.38 9.45
CA TRP A 105 -14.31 2.59 8.93
C TRP A 105 -13.36 3.80 8.87
N LYS A 106 -12.21 3.68 9.53
CA LYS A 106 -11.02 4.53 9.51
C LYS A 106 -9.79 3.64 9.71
N THR A 107 -8.59 4.19 9.55
CA THR A 107 -7.36 3.51 9.94
C THR A 107 -7.15 3.50 11.45
N PHE A 108 -6.77 2.35 12.01
CA PHE A 108 -6.39 2.18 13.41
C PHE A 108 -5.05 1.47 13.50
N CYS A 109 -4.13 1.97 14.34
CA CYS A 109 -2.88 1.25 14.57
C CYS A 109 -3.13 -0.02 15.40
N SER A 110 -2.31 -1.05 15.16
CA SER A 110 -2.48 -2.34 15.82
C SER A 110 -2.43 -2.25 17.35
N ALA A 111 -1.59 -1.36 17.89
CA ALA A 111 -1.53 -1.10 19.33
C ALA A 111 -2.86 -0.56 19.90
N CYS A 112 -3.53 0.35 19.17
CA CYS A 112 -4.83 0.88 19.61
C CYS A 112 -5.93 -0.16 19.50
N VAL A 113 -5.95 -0.98 18.44
CA VAL A 113 -6.92 -2.08 18.30
C VAL A 113 -6.77 -3.07 19.45
N MET A 114 -5.54 -3.49 19.78
CA MET A 114 -5.32 -4.43 20.88
C MET A 114 -5.69 -3.85 22.24
N ARG A 115 -5.41 -2.56 22.48
CA ARG A 115 -5.79 -1.87 23.72
C ARG A 115 -7.30 -1.76 23.89
N GLU A 116 -8.00 -1.44 22.80
CA GLU A 116 -9.46 -1.25 22.77
C GLU A 116 -10.20 -2.50 22.23
N ARG A 117 -9.63 -3.70 22.34
CA ARG A 117 -10.11 -4.92 21.65
C ARG A 117 -11.59 -5.22 21.82
N ALA A 118 -12.18 -4.85 22.97
CA ALA A 118 -13.59 -5.04 23.26
C ALA A 118 -14.54 -4.16 22.42
N ARG A 119 -14.02 -3.11 21.77
CA ARG A 119 -14.77 -2.21 20.89
C ARG A 119 -14.65 -2.56 19.40
N PHE A 120 -13.82 -3.54 19.06
CA PHE A 120 -13.62 -3.99 17.69
C PHE A 120 -14.26 -5.36 17.47
N PRO A 121 -14.75 -5.65 16.26
CA PRO A 121 -15.16 -7.01 15.89
C PRO A 121 -14.02 -8.00 16.11
N SER A 122 -14.34 -9.22 16.56
CA SER A 122 -13.35 -10.26 16.87
C SER A 122 -12.48 -10.59 15.66
N GLU A 123 -13.03 -10.50 14.45
CA GLU A 123 -12.33 -10.77 13.19
C GLU A 123 -11.16 -9.80 12.98
N ILE A 124 -11.34 -8.52 13.33
CA ILE A 124 -10.29 -7.49 13.19
C ILE A 124 -9.16 -7.74 14.20
N VAL A 125 -9.52 -8.13 15.43
CA VAL A 125 -8.53 -8.45 16.47
C VAL A 125 -7.73 -9.71 16.06
N GLN A 126 -8.43 -10.75 15.60
CA GLN A 126 -7.81 -12.00 15.13
C GLN A 126 -6.88 -11.77 13.94
N GLN A 127 -7.24 -10.92 12.97
CA GLN A 127 -6.36 -10.59 11.84
C GLN A 127 -4.99 -10.07 12.31
N ILE A 128 -4.97 -9.18 13.30
CA ILE A 128 -3.73 -8.63 13.83
C ILE A 128 -2.93 -9.71 14.57
N GLU A 129 -3.59 -10.55 15.35
CA GLU A 129 -2.93 -11.65 16.07
C GLU A 129 -2.35 -12.71 15.11
N MET A 130 -3.09 -13.03 14.03
CA MET A 130 -2.63 -13.94 12.98
C MET A 130 -1.42 -13.35 12.24
N ALA A 131 -1.47 -12.07 11.85
CA ALA A 131 -0.36 -11.40 11.19
C ALA A 131 0.91 -11.45 12.06
N ARG A 132 0.78 -11.18 13.37
CA ARG A 132 1.90 -11.28 14.33
C ARG A 132 2.47 -12.70 14.39
N THR A 133 1.60 -13.71 14.45
CA THR A 133 2.02 -15.12 14.49
C THR A 133 2.75 -15.52 13.21
N MET A 134 2.24 -15.11 12.03
CA MET A 134 2.89 -15.37 10.74
C MET A 134 4.26 -14.69 10.65
N LYS A 135 4.38 -13.44 11.13
CA LYS A 135 5.67 -12.74 11.19
C LYS A 135 6.67 -13.48 12.07
N GLN A 136 6.28 -13.90 13.27
CA GLN A 136 7.14 -14.64 14.19
C GLN A 136 7.65 -15.94 13.57
N ARG A 137 6.79 -16.67 12.85
CA ARG A 137 7.21 -17.89 12.12
C ARG A 137 8.25 -17.58 11.05
N ARG A 138 8.02 -16.56 10.22
CA ARG A 138 8.97 -16.14 9.17
C ARG A 138 10.31 -15.67 9.75
N ASP A 139 10.27 -14.96 10.87
CA ASP A 139 11.47 -14.50 11.57
C ASP A 139 12.26 -15.69 12.16
N ALA A 140 11.57 -16.65 12.80
CA ALA A 140 12.20 -17.87 13.32
C ALA A 140 12.78 -18.78 12.23
N GLU A 141 12.08 -18.92 11.09
CA GLU A 141 12.59 -19.66 9.92
C GLU A 141 13.86 -19.00 9.36
N ARG A 142 13.90 -17.67 9.29
CA ARG A 142 15.09 -16.92 8.87
C ARG A 142 16.23 -17.07 9.86
N GLU A 143 15.96 -17.04 11.16
CA GLU A 143 16.98 -17.26 12.20
C GLU A 143 17.53 -18.69 12.17
N ALA A 144 16.70 -19.69 11.90
CA ALA A 144 17.12 -21.07 11.75
C ALA A 144 18.05 -21.27 10.53
N ASP A 145 17.74 -20.62 9.41
CA ASP A 145 18.57 -20.63 8.19
C ASP A 145 19.94 -19.99 8.42
N VAL A 146 19.98 -18.82 9.08
CA VAL A 146 21.23 -18.12 9.39
C VAL A 146 22.12 -18.91 10.36
N ASN A 147 21.53 -19.64 11.30
CA ASN A 147 22.26 -20.44 12.29
C ASN A 147 22.43 -21.92 11.87
N ALA A 148 22.09 -22.27 10.63
CA ALA A 148 22.27 -23.63 10.14
C ALA A 148 23.76 -24.01 10.19
N PRO A 149 24.13 -25.17 10.76
CA PRO A 149 25.51 -25.64 10.73
C PRO A 149 25.97 -25.75 9.28
N LEU A 150 27.09 -25.08 8.94
CA LEU A 150 27.75 -25.26 7.65
C LEU A 150 28.01 -26.76 7.44
N THR A 151 27.56 -27.28 6.31
CA THR A 151 27.81 -28.68 5.98
C THR A 151 29.27 -28.87 5.57
N ASP A 152 29.83 -30.07 5.74
CA ASP A 152 31.23 -30.33 5.38
C ASP A 152 31.54 -30.09 3.88
N GLU A 153 30.52 -30.04 3.02
CA GLU A 153 30.64 -29.66 1.61
C GLU A 153 30.91 -28.15 1.43
N ASP A 154 30.36 -27.29 2.28
CA ASP A 154 30.57 -25.83 2.21
C ASP A 154 31.99 -25.41 2.62
N ARG A 155 32.67 -26.20 3.47
CA ARG A 155 34.06 -25.96 3.89
C ARG A 155 35.10 -26.26 2.81
N HIS A 156 34.79 -27.09 1.83
CA HIS A 156 35.74 -27.49 0.79
C HIS A 156 35.78 -26.55 -0.42
N ASN A 157 34.89 -25.55 -0.47
CA ASN A 157 34.77 -24.61 -1.58
C ASN A 157 35.07 -23.13 -1.17
N SER A 158 35.75 -22.92 -0.03
CA SER A 158 36.21 -21.61 0.46
C SER A 158 37.72 -21.47 0.42
#